data_AF-A0A286IGT2-F1
#
_entry.id   AF-A0A286IGT2-F1
#
_cell.length_a   1.000
_cell.length_b   1.000
_cell.length_c   1.000
_cell.angle_alpha   90.00
_cell.angle_beta   90.00
_cell.angle_gamma   90.00
#
_symmetry.space_group_name_H-M   'P 1'
#
loop_
_entity.id
_entity.type
_entity.pdbx_description
1 polymer ?
#
loop_
_entity_poly.entity_id
_entity_poly.type
_entity_poly.pdbx_seq_one_letter_code
_entity_poly.pdbx_strand_id
1 'polypeptide(L)'
;MGSPEQYSKYHRHPAKPVSTLQHAANYAQIIAVNCSLCRRSINYLATDLVQVLNPARPVDGPPFSCSRCGTAEYISVKVKTPAAGDYGHLVIRRLLGIRSVSEWGNRPLGEEMRKNNSRGRK
;
A
#
# COMPACT_ATOMS: atom_id res chain seq x y z
N MET A 1 -20.18 4.28 4.72
CA MET A 1 -19.39 4.81 5.86
C MET A 1 -18.06 4.04 5.89
N GLY A 2 -16.88 4.59 5.63
CA GLY A 2 -16.50 5.96 5.30
C GLY A 2 -15.38 5.96 4.24
N SER A 3 -15.25 7.08 3.52
CA SER A 3 -14.16 7.33 2.58
C SER A 3 -12.84 7.49 3.34
N PRO A 4 -11.73 6.88 2.90
CA PRO A 4 -10.47 6.86 3.66
C PRO A 4 -9.62 8.14 3.51
N GLU A 5 -10.20 9.28 3.12
CA GLU A 5 -9.45 10.48 2.73
C GLU A 5 -8.95 11.36 3.89
N GLN A 6 -9.17 10.98 5.15
CA GLN A 6 -8.79 11.81 6.30
C GLN A 6 -7.92 11.08 7.33
N TYR A 7 -6.81 10.46 6.89
CA TYR A 7 -5.77 10.00 7.81
C TYR A 7 -4.52 10.88 7.74
N SER A 8 -4.59 12.11 8.27
CA SER A 8 -3.38 12.89 8.59
C SER A 8 -3.23 13.00 10.11
N LYS A 9 -2.92 11.87 10.75
CA LYS A 9 -2.54 11.81 12.18
C LYS A 9 -1.17 12.48 12.46
N TYR A 10 -0.45 12.87 11.41
CA TYR A 10 0.88 13.45 11.52
C TYR A 10 0.78 14.98 11.40
N HIS A 11 1.17 15.69 12.47
CA HIS A 11 1.38 17.14 12.42
C HIS A 11 2.55 17.44 11.48
N ARG A 12 2.23 17.67 10.22
CA ARG A 12 3.20 18.10 9.22
C ARG A 12 3.65 19.50 9.57
N HIS A 13 4.96 19.72 9.56
CA HIS A 13 5.46 21.07 9.70
C HIS A 13 4.99 21.88 8.47
N PRO A 14 4.33 23.04 8.64
CA PRO A 14 3.70 23.78 7.54
C PRO A 14 4.68 24.15 6.43
N ALA A 15 5.96 24.34 6.76
CA ALA A 15 7.01 24.66 5.80
C ALA A 15 7.56 23.46 4.99
N LYS A 16 7.20 22.21 5.32
CA LYS A 16 7.67 21.03 4.57
C LYS A 16 6.56 20.56 3.61
N PRO A 17 6.81 20.55 2.29
CA PRO A 17 5.82 20.06 1.35
C PRO A 17 5.52 18.57 1.60
N VAL A 18 4.27 18.19 1.40
CA VAL A 18 3.85 16.78 1.50
C VAL A 18 4.53 16.01 0.37
N SER A 19 5.48 15.15 0.71
CA SER A 19 6.09 14.27 -0.28
C SER A 19 5.11 13.18 -0.68
N THR A 20 4.95 12.99 -1.99
CA THR A 20 4.09 11.95 -2.56
C THR A 20 4.83 10.62 -2.67
N LEU A 21 4.08 9.53 -2.74
CA LEU A 21 4.67 8.21 -2.99
C LEU A 21 5.43 8.18 -4.32
N GLN A 22 4.93 8.87 -5.36
CA GLN A 22 5.63 9.03 -6.64
C GLN A 22 6.98 9.74 -6.47
N HIS A 23 7.04 10.82 -5.69
CA HIS A 23 8.30 11.51 -5.44
C HIS A 23 9.31 10.56 -4.79
N ALA A 24 8.90 9.81 -3.77
CA ALA A 24 9.76 8.82 -3.13
C ALA A 24 10.23 7.71 -4.09
N ALA A 25 9.38 7.28 -5.03
CA ALA A 25 9.72 6.30 -6.04
C ALA A 25 10.77 6.82 -7.02
N ASN A 26 10.70 8.09 -7.43
CA ASN A 26 11.68 8.71 -8.34
C ASN A 26 13.11 8.68 -7.77
N TYR A 27 13.27 8.67 -6.45
CA TYR A 27 14.56 8.58 -5.76
C TYR A 27 14.86 7.18 -5.19
N ALA A 28 14.11 6.15 -5.62
CA ALA A 28 14.24 4.77 -5.14
C ALA A 28 14.26 4.65 -3.60
N GLN A 29 13.47 5.48 -2.91
CA GLN A 29 13.47 5.53 -1.45
C GLN A 29 12.82 4.29 -0.84
N ILE A 30 13.22 4.03 0.40
CA ILE A 30 12.69 2.95 1.22
C ILE A 30 11.63 3.51 2.16
N ILE A 31 10.47 2.86 2.16
CA ILE A 31 9.37 3.12 3.07
C ILE A 31 9.46 2.11 4.21
N ALA A 32 10.01 2.54 5.34
CA ALA A 32 10.13 1.74 6.56
C ALA A 32 8.87 1.88 7.40
N VAL A 33 8.19 0.76 7.63
CA VAL A 33 6.92 0.67 8.33
C VAL A 33 7.14 -0.09 9.63
N ASN A 34 6.76 0.50 10.76
CA ASN A 34 6.87 -0.14 12.07
C ASN A 34 5.55 -0.05 12.84
N CYS A 35 5.03 -1.19 13.28
CA CYS A 35 3.85 -1.28 14.13
C CYS A 35 4.27 -1.20 15.61
N SER A 36 3.89 -0.15 16.34
CA SER A 36 4.22 -0.01 17.76
C SER A 36 3.50 -1.02 18.66
N LEU A 37 2.38 -1.60 18.19
CA LEU A 37 1.61 -2.60 18.92
C LEU A 37 2.30 -3.97 18.94
N CYS A 38 2.56 -4.58 17.78
CA CYS A 38 3.20 -5.91 17.69
C CYS A 38 4.70 -5.89 17.37
N ARG A 39 5.31 -4.70 17.29
CA ARG A 39 6.74 -4.45 17.02
C ARG A 39 7.26 -4.96 15.67
N ARG A 40 6.37 -5.36 14.75
CA ARG A 40 6.77 -5.81 13.42
C ARG A 40 7.22 -4.62 12.58
N SER A 41 8.40 -4.77 11.98
CA SER A 41 8.97 -3.81 11.03
C SER A 41 9.07 -4.43 9.63
N ILE A 42 8.71 -3.66 8.62
CA ILE A 42 8.77 -4.07 7.22
C ILE A 42 9.28 -2.89 6.40
N ASN A 43 10.25 -3.14 5.51
CA ASN A 43 10.72 -2.16 4.54
C ASN A 43 10.13 -2.48 3.17
N TYR A 44 9.65 -1.46 2.48
CA TYR A 44 9.20 -1.55 1.09
C TYR A 44 10.03 -0.61 0.23
N LEU A 45 10.21 -0.98 -1.04
CA LEU A 45 10.75 -0.05 -2.02
C LEU A 45 9.61 0.83 -2.56
N ALA A 46 9.80 2.15 -2.62
CA ALA A 46 8.75 3.05 -3.10
C ALA A 46 8.35 2.74 -4.56
N THR A 47 9.30 2.30 -5.39
CA THR A 47 9.04 1.87 -6.79
C THR A 47 8.14 0.66 -6.89
N ASP A 48 8.13 -0.21 -5.87
CA ASP A 48 7.24 -1.37 -5.82
C ASP A 48 5.85 -0.95 -5.35
N LEU A 49 5.77 0.00 -4.39
CA LEU A 49 4.50 0.47 -3.86
C LEU A 49 3.68 1.28 -4.87
N VAL A 50 4.30 2.08 -5.74
CA VAL A 50 3.58 2.85 -6.78
C VAL A 50 2.89 1.98 -7.82
N GLN A 51 3.30 0.71 -7.96
CA GLN A 51 2.64 -0.24 -8.87
C GLN A 51 1.31 -0.76 -8.34
N VAL A 52 1.08 -0.64 -7.02
CA VAL A 52 -0.10 -1.21 -6.34
C VAL A 52 -0.94 -0.18 -5.59
N LEU A 53 -0.40 1.01 -5.31
CA LEU A 53 -1.07 2.10 -4.60
C LEU A 53 -1.15 3.36 -5.46
N ASN A 54 -2.09 4.25 -5.15
CA ASN A 54 -2.19 5.57 -5.80
C ASN A 54 -0.87 6.36 -5.64
N PRO A 55 -0.16 6.71 -6.73
CA PRO A 55 1.12 7.42 -6.66
C PRO A 55 1.06 8.83 -6.03
N ALA A 56 -0.10 9.50 -6.12
CA ALA A 56 -0.29 10.84 -5.56
C ALA A 56 -0.50 10.84 -4.04
N ARG A 57 -0.65 9.66 -3.41
CA ARG A 57 -0.88 9.57 -1.97
C ARG A 57 0.31 10.12 -1.17
N PRO A 58 0.08 10.69 0.02
CA PRO A 58 1.15 11.06 0.93
C PRO A 58 2.02 9.86 1.33
N VAL A 59 3.34 10.05 1.36
CA VAL A 59 4.30 8.98 1.68
C VAL A 59 4.32 8.62 3.17
N ASP A 60 3.88 9.53 4.05
CA ASP A 60 3.83 9.37 5.50
C ASP A 60 2.67 8.47 5.96
N GLY A 61 1.68 8.23 5.10
CA GLY A 61 0.58 7.30 5.39
C GLY A 61 1.01 5.83 5.24
N PRO A 62 0.59 4.93 6.14
CA PRO A 62 0.92 3.51 6.04
C PRO A 62 0.40 2.91 4.72
N PRO A 63 1.21 2.11 3.99
CA PRO A 63 0.79 1.54 2.71
C PRO A 63 -0.31 0.48 2.87
N PHE A 64 -0.24 -0.28 3.96
CA PHE A 64 -1.19 -1.35 4.32
C PHE A 64 -1.39 -1.38 5.83
N SER A 65 -2.47 -2.01 6.29
CA SER A 65 -2.64 -2.35 7.70
C SER A 65 -1.60 -3.39 8.14
N CYS A 66 -1.40 -3.51 9.46
CA CYS A 66 -0.45 -4.45 9.99
C CYS A 66 -0.93 -5.89 9.68
N SER A 67 -0.10 -6.66 8.98
CA SER A 67 -0.41 -8.07 8.66
C SER A 67 -0.70 -8.97 9.86
N ARG A 68 -0.27 -8.58 11.08
CA ARG A 68 -0.55 -9.31 12.32
C ARG A 68 -1.73 -8.73 13.11
N CYS A 69 -1.81 -7.40 13.24
CA CYS A 69 -2.83 -6.74 14.07
C CYS A 69 -4.10 -6.35 13.31
N GLY A 70 -4.07 -6.35 11.97
CA GLY A 70 -5.19 -5.92 11.13
C GLY A 70 -5.45 -4.41 11.09
N THR A 71 -4.80 -3.61 11.94
CA THR A 71 -5.00 -2.16 12.05
C THR A 71 -3.80 -1.34 11.55
N ALA A 72 -4.07 -0.12 11.09
CA ALA A 72 -3.08 0.88 10.68
C ALA A 72 -2.81 1.95 11.76
N GLU A 73 -3.58 1.98 12.85
CA GLU A 73 -3.55 3.09 13.83
C GLU A 73 -2.25 3.22 14.62
N TYR A 74 -1.58 2.09 14.82
CA TYR A 74 -0.32 1.95 15.55
C TYR A 74 0.88 1.87 14.60
N ILE A 75 0.69 2.20 13.33
CA ILE A 75 1.78 2.17 12.35
C ILE A 75 2.47 3.53 12.29
N SER A 76 3.79 3.49 12.38
CA SER A 76 4.67 4.60 12.09
C SER A 76 5.39 4.34 10.76
N VAL A 77 5.49 5.38 9.93
CA VAL A 77 6.17 5.31 8.64
C VAL A 77 7.36 6.27 8.66
N LYS A 78 8.50 5.80 8.16
CA LYS A 78 9.69 6.60 7.92
C LYS A 78 10.15 6.40 6.49
N VAL A 79 10.50 7.49 5.83
CA VAL A 79 11.11 7.48 4.49
C VAL A 79 12.61 7.63 4.67
N LYS A 80 13.39 6.76 4.03
CA LYS A 80 14.85 6.86 4.03
C LYS A 80 15.41 6.59 2.63
N THR A 81 16.48 7.30 2.28
CA THR A 81 17.26 7.00 1.08
C THR A 81 18.19 5.82 1.39
N PRO A 82 18.32 4.82 0.51
CA PRO A 82 19.27 3.72 0.69
C PRO A 82 20.69 4.25 0.86
N ALA A 83 21.43 3.74 1.85
CA ALA A 83 22.85 3.98 2.02
C ALA A 83 23.67 2.83 1.44
N ALA A 84 24.97 3.04 1.17
CA ALA A 84 25.86 2.00 0.64
C ALA A 84 25.86 0.72 1.50
N GLY A 85 25.77 0.84 2.83
CA GLY A 85 25.70 -0.30 3.74
C GLY A 85 24.34 -1.00 3.83
N ASP A 86 23.28 -0.47 3.22
CA ASP A 86 21.98 -1.17 3.17
C ASP A 86 21.99 -2.28 2.10
N TYR A 87 22.80 -2.15 1.05
CA TYR A 87 22.86 -3.13 -0.04
C TYR A 87 23.41 -4.47 0.44
N GLY A 88 22.64 -5.54 0.27
CA GLY A 88 22.98 -6.89 0.74
C GLY A 88 22.64 -7.17 2.21
N HIS A 89 22.31 -6.14 3.01
CA HIS A 89 22.03 -6.29 4.44
C HIS A 89 20.59 -5.95 4.82
N LEU A 90 19.99 -4.95 4.16
CA LEU A 90 18.63 -4.52 4.45
C LEU A 90 17.61 -5.44 3.77
N VAL A 91 16.81 -6.13 4.58
CA VAL A 91 15.68 -6.92 4.08
C VAL A 91 14.56 -5.99 3.62
N ILE A 92 14.19 -6.10 2.35
CA ILE A 92 13.09 -5.36 1.71
C ILE A 92 12.04 -6.35 1.21
N ARG A 93 10.76 -6.07 1.47
CA ARG A 93 9.63 -6.80 0.90
C ARG A 93 9.37 -6.31 -0.52
N ARG A 94 9.81 -7.12 -1.49
CA ARG A 94 9.67 -6.84 -2.93
C ARG A 94 8.32 -7.27 -3.47
N LEU A 95 7.84 -6.55 -4.49
CA LEU A 95 6.70 -6.97 -5.28
C LEU A 95 7.14 -8.10 -6.24
N LEU A 96 6.56 -9.29 -6.08
CA LEU A 96 6.91 -10.47 -6.88
C LEU A 96 5.98 -10.69 -8.08
N GLY A 97 4.82 -10.05 -8.07
CA GLY A 97 3.81 -10.19 -9.11
C GLY A 97 2.48 -9.65 -8.62
N ILE A 98 1.69 -9.13 -9.55
CA ILE A 98 0.33 -8.66 -9.29
C ILE A 98 -0.62 -9.68 -9.90
N ARG A 99 -1.45 -10.30 -9.05
CA ARG A 99 -2.58 -11.11 -9.50
C ARG A 99 -3.82 -10.23 -9.44
N SER A 100 -4.26 -9.73 -10.59
CA SER A 100 -5.52 -9.00 -10.69
C SER A 100 -6.65 -9.98 -11.00
N VAL A 101 -7.68 -9.99 -10.16
CA VAL A 101 -8.96 -10.66 -10.46
C VAL A 101 -10.04 -9.62 -10.28
N SER A 102 -10.77 -9.33 -11.34
CA SER A 102 -11.87 -8.38 -11.32
C SER A 102 -12.99 -9.00 -12.14
N GLU A 103 -14.03 -9.48 -11.46
CA GLU A 103 -15.28 -9.89 -12.09
C GLU A 103 -16.38 -8.96 -11.63
N TRP A 104 -16.71 -8.03 -12.51
CA TRP A 104 -17.77 -7.06 -12.37
C TRP A 104 -18.83 -7.39 -13.42
N GLY A 105 -20.10 -7.38 -13.03
CA GLY A 105 -21.21 -7.65 -13.94
C GLY A 105 -22.26 -6.54 -13.87
N ASN A 106 -22.51 -5.89 -14.99
CA ASN A 106 -23.64 -4.98 -15.15
C ASN A 106 -24.90 -5.81 -15.46
N ARG A 107 -25.99 -5.54 -14.75
CA ARG A 107 -27.34 -6.01 -15.05
C ARG A 107 -28.19 -4.78 -15.32
N PRO A 108 -29.31 -4.89 -16.06
CA PRO A 108 -30.33 -3.86 -16.00
C PRO A 108 -30.69 -3.63 -14.53
N LEU A 109 -30.89 -2.37 -14.16
CA LEU A 109 -31.23 -2.04 -12.78
C LEU A 109 -32.57 -2.72 -12.43
N GLY A 110 -32.53 -3.82 -11.66
CA GLY A 110 -33.71 -4.59 -11.23
C GLY A 110 -33.85 -6.01 -11.78
N GLU A 111 -32.90 -6.56 -12.55
CA GLU A 111 -33.05 -7.90 -13.18
C GLU A 111 -32.32 -9.04 -12.44
N GLU A 112 -32.92 -10.24 -12.40
CA GLU A 112 -32.34 -11.42 -11.73
C GLU A 112 -31.36 -12.23 -12.59
N MET A 113 -30.32 -12.78 -11.95
CA MET A 113 -29.28 -13.60 -12.57
C MET A 113 -29.79 -15.01 -12.94
N ARG A 114 -29.93 -15.31 -14.24
CA ARG A 114 -29.93 -16.72 -14.68
C ARG A 114 -28.51 -17.20 -14.96
N LYS A 115 -28.02 -18.12 -14.13
CA LYS A 115 -26.75 -18.83 -14.35
C LYS A 115 -27.00 -19.94 -15.38
N ASN A 116 -26.59 -19.71 -16.64
CA ASN A 116 -26.47 -20.81 -17.58
C ASN A 116 -25.22 -21.61 -17.23
N ASN A 117 -25.43 -22.72 -16.53
CA ASN A 117 -24.39 -23.67 -16.22
C ASN A 117 -24.14 -24.53 -17.47
N SER A 118 -23.28 -24.04 -18.36
CA SER A 118 -22.78 -24.81 -19.50
C SER A 118 -21.26 -24.76 -19.47
N ARG A 119 -20.47 -25.83 -19.38
CA ARG A 119 -20.62 -27.29 -19.20
C ARG A 119 -19.29 -27.64 -18.48
N GLY A 120 -19.23 -28.51 -17.48
CA GLY A 120 -19.27 -29.95 -17.69
C GLY A 120 -18.05 -30.47 -18.47
N ARG A 121 -17.24 -31.31 -17.81
CA ARG A 121 -16.11 -32.16 -18.28
C ARG A 121 -14.75 -31.46 -18.36
N LYS A 122 -13.65 -32.04 -17.88
CA LYS A 122 -13.33 -33.40 -17.39
C LYS A 122 -12.15 -33.28 -16.43
#